data_AF-L5NQU9-F1
#
_entry.id   AF-L5NQU9-F1
#
_cell.length_a   1.000
_cell.length_b   1.000
_cell.length_c   1.000
_cell.angle_alpha   90.00
_cell.angle_beta   90.00
_cell.angle_gamma   90.00
#
_symmetry.space_group_name_H-M   'P 1'
#
loop_
_entity.id
_entity.type
_entity.pdbx_description
1 polymer ?
#
loop_
_entity_poly.entity_id
_entity_poly.type
_entity_poly.pdbx_seq_one_letter_code
_entity_poly.pdbx_strand_id
1 'polypeptide(L)'
;TRAVGRAAVAGDGYDELVSRLCDVLREKYDSVVRDDGAVTATTRAFDPAAAREFGVPEGPAFGKLSAGQSVEVDGETVAPEDVSKERLVEFSV
;
A
#
# COMPACT_ATOMS: atom_id res chain seq x y z
N THR A 1 16.30 -3.91 7.33
CA THR A 1 16.16 -4.59 8.65
C THR A 1 14.80 -4.22 9.22
N ARG A 2 14.07 -5.15 9.85
CA ARG A 2 12.75 -4.89 10.45
C ARG A 2 12.88 -4.80 11.97
N ALA A 3 12.43 -3.71 12.58
CA ALA A 3 12.37 -3.60 14.04
C ALA A 3 11.27 -4.52 14.59
N VAL A 4 11.58 -5.29 15.64
CA VAL A 4 10.66 -6.23 16.30
C VAL A 4 10.87 -6.20 17.81
N GLY A 5 9.80 -6.40 18.58
CA GLY A 5 9.85 -6.43 20.05
C GLY A 5 9.35 -5.14 20.71
N ARG A 6 9.61 -5.01 22.01
CA ARG A 6 9.19 -3.86 22.84
C ARG A 6 10.35 -2.86 22.99
N ALA A 7 10.03 -1.57 23.02
CA ALA A 7 10.97 -0.49 23.30
C ALA A 7 10.44 0.37 24.45
N ALA A 8 11.33 0.83 25.33
CA ALA A 8 11.00 1.83 26.33
C ALA A 8 11.14 3.23 25.71
N VAL A 9 10.16 4.08 25.97
CA VAL A 9 10.12 5.48 25.53
C VAL A 9 9.83 6.37 26.72
N ALA A 10 10.29 7.62 26.66
CA ALA A 10 9.88 8.62 27.64
C ALA A 10 8.35 8.79 27.57
N GLY A 11 7.71 9.02 28.72
CA GLY A 11 6.25 9.03 28.83
C GLY A 11 5.57 10.08 27.96
N ASP A 12 6.26 11.20 27.70
CA ASP A 12 5.86 12.30 26.83
C ASP A 12 6.34 12.15 25.38
N GLY A 13 7.28 11.24 25.11
CA GLY A 13 7.88 11.02 23.78
C GLY A 13 7.17 9.98 22.93
N TYR A 14 6.19 9.26 23.47
CA TYR A 14 5.48 8.19 22.75
C TYR A 14 4.70 8.73 21.54
N ASP A 15 3.93 9.80 21.73
CA ASP A 15 3.13 10.39 20.65
C ASP A 15 4.00 10.95 19.52
N GLU A 16 5.13 11.59 19.87
CA GLU A 16 6.09 12.07 18.89
C GLU A 16 6.71 10.91 18.09
N LEU A 17 7.09 9.82 18.77
CA LEU A 17 7.63 8.64 18.11
C LEU A 17 6.64 8.04 17.11
N VAL A 18 5.38 7.85 17.52
CA VAL A 18 4.33 7.30 16.65
C VAL A 18 4.03 8.26 15.50
N SER A 19 4.04 9.58 15.73
CA SER A 19 3.88 10.57 14.66
C SER A 19 4.99 10.43 13.61
N ARG A 20 6.25 10.32 14.04
CA ARG A 20 7.40 10.14 13.13
C ARG A 20 7.36 8.81 12.40
N LEU A 21 6.87 7.74 13.04
CA LEU A 21 6.59 6.48 12.35
C LEU A 21 5.55 6.67 11.24
N CYS A 22 4.45 7.40 11.52
CA CYS A 22 3.43 7.67 10.52
C CYS A 22 4.01 8.44 9.32
N ASP A 23 4.92 9.39 9.54
CA ASP A 23 5.59 10.13 8.47
C ASP A 23 6.41 9.20 7.56
N VAL A 24 7.17 8.27 8.14
CA VAL A 24 7.91 7.26 7.37
C VAL A 24 6.98 6.35 6.57
N LEU A 25 5.83 5.96 7.14
CA LEU A 25 4.86 5.13 6.43
C LEU A 25 4.22 5.88 5.25
N ARG A 26 3.94 7.18 5.39
CA ARG A 26 3.38 8.01 4.30
C ARG A 26 4.29 8.12 3.07
N GLU A 27 5.58 7.81 3.19
CA GLU A 27 6.49 7.74 2.04
C GLU A 27 6.18 6.56 1.10
N LYS A 28 5.50 5.52 1.58
CA LYS A 28 5.25 4.28 0.81
C LYS A 28 3.78 3.87 0.72
N TYR A 29 2.92 4.40 1.57
CA TYR A 29 1.51 4.07 1.63
C TYR A 29 0.66 5.27 1.20
N ASP A 30 -0.45 4.99 0.53
CA ASP A 30 -1.36 6.01 0.00
C ASP A 30 -2.12 6.73 1.12
N SER A 31 -2.39 6.03 2.21
CA SER A 31 -3.04 6.59 3.40
C SER A 31 -2.46 5.98 4.67
N VAL A 32 -2.37 6.78 5.73
CA VAL A 32 -1.92 6.36 7.06
C VAL A 32 -2.79 7.03 8.11
N VAL A 33 -3.54 6.20 8.84
CA VAL A 33 -4.46 6.63 9.91
C VAL A 33 -3.95 6.07 11.24
N ARG A 34 -3.94 6.92 12.27
CA ARG A 34 -3.65 6.53 13.65
C ARG A 34 -4.95 6.58 14.45
N ASP A 35 -5.31 5.49 15.09
CA ASP A 35 -6.52 5.35 15.89
C ASP A 35 -6.34 4.25 16.95
N ASP A 36 -6.92 4.41 18.14
CA ASP A 36 -7.01 3.38 19.19
C ASP A 36 -5.74 2.52 19.45
N GLY A 37 -4.55 3.14 19.49
CA GLY A 37 -3.29 2.42 19.74
C GLY A 37 -2.79 1.58 18.54
N ALA A 38 -3.29 1.88 17.35
CA ALA A 38 -2.85 1.29 16.09
C ALA A 38 -2.57 2.37 15.05
N VAL A 39 -1.72 2.01 14.10
CA VAL A 39 -1.52 2.75 12.85
C VAL A 39 -1.91 1.82 11.71
N THR A 40 -2.92 2.22 10.93
CA THR A 40 -3.38 1.52 9.74
C THR A 40 -2.84 2.23 8.52
N ALA A 41 -2.04 1.52 7.71
CA ALA A 41 -1.51 2.00 6.46
C ALA A 41 -2.18 1.28 5.28
N THR A 42 -2.64 2.05 4.30
CA THR A 42 -3.37 1.55 3.13
C THR A 42 -2.57 1.82 1.87
N THR A 43 -2.51 0.82 0.99
CA THR A 43 -1.94 0.98 -0.35
C THR A 43 -2.76 0.18 -1.36
N ARG A 44 -2.74 0.58 -2.63
CA ARG A 44 -3.26 -0.24 -3.72
C ARG A 44 -2.19 -1.19 -4.24
N ALA A 45 -2.57 -2.45 -4.43
CA ALA A 45 -1.72 -3.47 -5.03
C ALA A 45 -2.40 -4.06 -6.26
N PHE A 46 -1.62 -4.34 -7.29
CA PHE A 46 -2.10 -5.04 -8.49
C PHE A 46 -2.85 -6.33 -8.12
N ASP A 47 -4.03 -6.51 -8.70
CA ASP A 47 -4.84 -7.71 -8.60
C ASP A 47 -4.84 -8.47 -9.93
N PRO A 48 -4.11 -9.59 -10.02
CA PRO A 48 -4.08 -10.41 -11.23
C PRO A 48 -5.45 -10.94 -11.64
N ALA A 49 -6.39 -11.13 -10.69
CA ALA A 49 -7.73 -11.58 -11.03
C ALA A 49 -8.52 -10.48 -11.73
N ALA A 50 -8.51 -9.26 -11.19
CA ALA A 50 -9.15 -8.10 -11.82
C ALA A 50 -8.57 -7.85 -13.22
N ALA A 51 -7.24 -7.95 -13.39
CA ALA A 51 -6.62 -7.79 -14.70
C ALA A 51 -7.12 -8.81 -15.74
N ARG A 52 -7.36 -10.07 -15.34
CA ARG A 52 -7.94 -11.08 -16.24
C ARG A 52 -9.39 -10.78 -16.61
N GLU A 53 -10.17 -10.24 -15.67
CA GLU A 53 -11.55 -9.83 -15.92
C GLU A 53 -11.62 -8.67 -16.92
N PHE A 54 -10.64 -7.77 -16.90
CA PHE A 54 -10.42 -6.73 -17.90
C PHE A 54 -9.78 -7.23 -19.20
N GLY A 55 -9.58 -8.54 -19.38
CA GLY A 55 -9.01 -9.12 -20.61
C GLY A 55 -7.50 -8.92 -20.77
N VAL A 56 -6.80 -8.42 -19.75
CA VAL A 56 -5.36 -8.18 -19.84
C VAL A 56 -4.61 -9.52 -19.94
N PRO A 57 -3.73 -9.71 -20.94
CA PRO A 57 -2.94 -10.93 -21.05
C PRO A 57 -1.84 -10.98 -19.98
N GLU A 58 -1.60 -12.18 -19.43
CA GLU A 58 -0.49 -12.42 -18.51
C GLU A 58 0.87 -12.13 -19.18
N GLY A 59 1.86 -11.77 -18.36
CA GLY A 59 3.23 -11.48 -18.82
C GLY A 59 3.57 -9.99 -18.77
N PRO A 60 4.22 -9.41 -19.80
CA PRO A 60 4.72 -8.03 -19.73
C PRO A 60 3.64 -6.97 -19.41
N ALA A 61 2.39 -7.18 -19.81
CA ALA A 61 1.29 -6.26 -19.50
C ALA A 61 0.99 -6.22 -17.98
N PHE A 62 0.96 -7.38 -17.31
CA PHE A 62 0.84 -7.46 -15.85
C PHE A 62 2.00 -6.76 -15.15
N GLY A 63 3.21 -6.94 -15.67
CA GLY A 63 4.40 -6.27 -15.14
C GLY A 63 4.30 -4.74 -15.20
N LYS A 64 3.80 -4.20 -16.32
CA LYS A 64 3.55 -2.75 -16.49
C LYS A 64 2.50 -2.25 -15.50
N LEU A 65 1.37 -2.93 -15.40
CA LEU A 65 0.29 -2.56 -14.46
C LEU A 65 0.77 -2.65 -13.00
N SER A 66 1.52 -3.68 -12.65
CA SER A 66 2.17 -3.82 -11.34
C SER A 66 3.18 -2.71 -11.03
N ALA A 67 3.76 -2.10 -12.07
CA ALA A 67 4.68 -0.98 -11.96
C ALA A 67 3.99 0.40 -12.03
N GLY A 68 2.64 0.44 -12.02
CA GLY A 68 1.89 1.69 -12.10
C GLY A 68 1.83 2.30 -13.51
N GLN A 69 2.00 1.47 -14.55
CA GLN A 69 1.94 1.91 -15.94
C GLN A 69 0.69 1.34 -16.62
N SER A 70 -0.09 2.21 -17.26
CA SER A 70 -1.26 1.82 -18.06
C SER A 70 -0.87 0.99 -19.29
N VAL A 71 -1.82 0.16 -19.75
CA VAL A 71 -1.66 -0.67 -20.95
C VAL A 71 -2.89 -0.58 -21.84
N GLU A 72 -2.72 -0.83 -23.12
CA GLU A 72 -3.82 -0.92 -24.10
C GLU A 72 -4.22 -2.38 -24.29
N VAL A 73 -5.51 -2.68 -24.17
CA VAL A 73 -6.10 -4.01 -24.42
C VAL A 73 -7.34 -3.82 -25.26
N ASP A 74 -7.41 -4.50 -26.41
CA ASP A 74 -8.55 -4.44 -27.33
C ASP A 74 -8.99 -3.02 -27.77
N GLY A 75 -8.07 -2.05 -27.73
CA GLY A 75 -8.33 -0.66 -28.08
C GLY A 75 -8.83 0.21 -26.93
N GLU A 76 -8.84 -0.32 -25.70
CA GLU A 76 -9.17 0.39 -24.47
C GLU A 76 -7.94 0.51 -23.56
N THR A 77 -7.78 1.68 -22.92
CA THR A 77 -6.75 1.89 -21.90
C THR A 77 -7.19 1.29 -20.58
N VAL A 78 -6.40 0.36 -20.04
CA VAL A 78 -6.55 -0.16 -18.68
C VAL A 78 -5.53 0.53 -17.78
N ALA A 79 -6.01 1.26 -16.78
CA ALA A 79 -5.15 1.92 -15.80
C ALA A 79 -4.80 0.95 -14.64
N PRO A 80 -3.67 1.15 -13.95
CA PRO A 80 -3.31 0.35 -12.78
C PRO A 80 -4.39 0.35 -11.69
N GLU A 81 -5.06 1.49 -11.48
CA GLU A 81 -6.14 1.62 -10.51
C GLU A 81 -7.33 0.68 -10.81
N ASP A 82 -7.67 0.46 -12.08
CA ASP A 82 -8.81 -0.38 -12.52
C ASP A 82 -8.63 -1.85 -12.14
N VAL A 83 -7.37 -2.28 -12.02
CA VAL A 83 -6.98 -3.67 -11.76
C VAL A 83 -6.18 -3.79 -10.46
N SER A 84 -6.38 -2.84 -9.56
CA SER A 84 -5.78 -2.86 -8.22
C SER A 84 -6.82 -3.14 -7.16
N LYS A 85 -6.37 -3.71 -6.04
CA LYS A 85 -7.17 -3.83 -4.83
C LYS A 85 -6.51 -3.12 -3.67
N GLU A 86 -7.34 -2.71 -2.73
CA GLU A 86 -6.87 -2.16 -1.47
C GLU A 86 -6.16 -3.25 -0.64
N ARG A 87 -5.02 -2.88 -0.08
CA ARG A 87 -4.27 -3.67 0.89
C ARG A 87 -4.06 -2.83 2.14
N LEU A 88 -4.50 -3.41 3.26
CA LEU A 88 -4.39 -2.82 4.59
C LEU A 88 -3.24 -3.51 5.35
N VAL A 89 -2.42 -2.70 6.03
CA VAL A 89 -1.39 -3.16 6.96
C VAL A 89 -1.58 -2.44 8.28
N GLU A 90 -1.79 -3.20 9.35
CA GLU A 90 -1.93 -2.67 10.70
C GLU A 90 -0.63 -2.82 11.49
N PHE A 91 -0.26 -1.77 12.21
CA PHE A 91 0.83 -1.73 13.17
C PHE A 91 0.26 -1.38 14.54
N SER A 92 0.24 -2.33 15.47
CA SER A 92 -0.04 -2.04 16.88
C SER A 92 1.11 -1.19 17.43
N VAL A 93 0.79 -0.06 18.06
CA VAL A 93 1.75 0.89 18.59
C VAL A 93 1.56 1.09 20.08
#